data_AF-A0A8S3J016-F1
#
_entry.id   AF-A0A8S3J016-F1
#
_cell.length_a   1.000
_cell.length_b   1.000
_cell.length_c   1.000
_cell.angle_alpha   90.00
_cell.angle_beta   90.00
_cell.angle_gamma   90.00
#
_symmetry.space_group_name_H-M   'P 1'
#
loop_
_entity.id
_entity.type
_entity.pdbx_description
1 polymer ?
#
loop_
_entity_poly.entity_id
_entity_poly.type
_entity_poly.pdbx_seq_one_letter_code
_entity_poly.pdbx_strand_id
1 'polypeptide(L)'
;TAFGANKHGFAFGLNGLYPKYVAHKRLPRQIINRALLSIENEQDLDNLLRLYPVAFGFCINGSFFRQNNYLLNYEIGPNFNKDNENYISKCFVINDDQKQNRKQDEGYTVLNYLVHYNHYERLNEVIIEQKPLGSTHTRSKRGQELGQISTISDALNLLGDTENEAYAIFRTVEKNRNTCTLCTA
;
A
#
# COMPACT_ATOMS: atom_id res chain seq x y z
N THR A 1 -2.71 -10.23 8.67
CA THR A 1 -1.80 -9.15 9.13
C THR A 1 -2.08 -7.88 8.38
N ALA A 2 -2.07 -6.71 9.04
CA ALA A 2 -2.26 -5.39 8.42
C ALA A 2 -0.92 -4.63 8.28
N PHE A 3 0.03 -4.88 9.16
CA PHE A 3 1.42 -4.40 9.10
C PHE A 3 2.31 -5.40 9.87
N GLY A 4 3.61 -5.38 9.66
CA GLY A 4 4.55 -6.23 10.39
C GLY A 4 5.99 -6.03 9.95
N ALA A 5 6.90 -6.66 10.70
CA ALA A 5 8.31 -6.72 10.39
C ALA A 5 8.86 -8.13 10.62
N ASN A 6 9.93 -8.51 9.93
CA ASN A 6 10.58 -9.80 10.10
C ASN A 6 12.07 -9.70 10.43
N LYS A 7 12.67 -10.86 10.75
CA LYS A 7 14.09 -10.96 11.13
C LYS A 7 15.06 -10.60 10.01
N HIS A 8 14.61 -10.59 8.75
CA HIS A 8 15.41 -10.23 7.58
C HIS A 8 15.45 -8.72 7.35
N GLY A 9 14.70 -7.94 8.14
CA GLY A 9 14.66 -6.48 8.05
C GLY A 9 13.63 -5.97 7.05
N PHE A 10 12.70 -6.80 6.58
CA PHE A 10 11.54 -6.35 5.84
C PHE A 10 10.46 -5.87 6.82
N ALA A 11 10.07 -4.59 6.73
CA ALA A 11 8.88 -4.09 7.41
C ALA A 11 7.89 -3.52 6.40
N PHE A 12 6.61 -3.69 6.69
CA PHE A 12 5.53 -3.33 5.78
C PHE A 12 4.23 -2.93 6.49
N GLY A 13 3.44 -2.11 5.82
CA GLY A 13 2.04 -1.80 6.11
C GLY A 13 1.17 -2.02 4.87
N LEU A 14 -0.11 -2.32 5.07
CA LEU A 14 -1.00 -2.75 3.99
C LEU A 14 -2.27 -1.90 3.90
N ASN A 15 -2.63 -1.50 2.68
CA ASN A 15 -3.93 -0.89 2.40
C ASN A 15 -4.82 -1.91 1.68
N GLY A 16 -6.10 -1.99 2.05
CA GLY A 16 -7.08 -2.71 1.23
C GLY A 16 -7.40 -1.91 -0.03
N LEU A 17 -7.37 -2.57 -1.18
CA LEU A 17 -7.81 -2.01 -2.46
C LEU A 17 -9.04 -2.81 -2.89
N TYR A 18 -10.07 -2.11 -3.37
CA TYR A 18 -11.43 -2.67 -3.43
C TYR A 18 -11.90 -2.80 -4.88
N PRO A 19 -11.44 -3.83 -5.63
CA PRO A 19 -12.04 -4.16 -6.90
C PRO A 19 -13.53 -4.52 -6.69
N LYS A 20 -14.36 -4.31 -7.71
CA LYS A 20 -15.80 -4.59 -7.66
C LYS A 20 -16.10 -6.07 -7.54
N TYR A 21 -15.25 -6.92 -8.13
CA TYR A 21 -15.38 -8.37 -8.07
C TYR A 21 -14.25 -9.02 -7.28
N VAL A 22 -14.54 -10.21 -6.78
CA VAL A 22 -13.57 -11.12 -6.16
C VAL A 22 -13.26 -12.21 -7.17
N ALA A 23 -11.99 -12.48 -7.42
CA ALA A 23 -11.61 -13.57 -8.30
C ALA A 23 -11.73 -14.92 -7.57
N HIS A 24 -12.42 -15.87 -8.19
CA HIS A 24 -12.65 -17.20 -7.62
C HIS A 24 -11.42 -18.11 -7.79
N LYS A 25 -11.29 -19.12 -6.91
CA LYS A 25 -10.20 -20.13 -6.92
C LYS A 25 -8.79 -19.53 -6.78
N ARG A 26 -8.68 -18.33 -6.20
CA ARG A 26 -7.41 -17.63 -5.93
C ARG A 26 -7.20 -17.43 -4.44
N LEU A 27 -5.98 -17.09 -4.03
CA LEU A 27 -5.66 -16.96 -2.62
C LEU A 27 -6.28 -15.70 -2.01
N PRO A 28 -6.89 -15.78 -0.81
CA PRO A 28 -7.29 -14.58 -0.09
C PRO A 28 -6.04 -13.80 0.33
N ARG A 29 -6.10 -12.47 0.27
CA ARG A 29 -4.94 -11.61 0.57
C ARG A 29 -4.31 -11.91 1.93
N GLN A 30 -5.08 -12.35 2.92
CA GLN A 30 -4.60 -12.65 4.26
C GLN A 30 -3.52 -13.74 4.28
N ILE A 31 -3.56 -14.69 3.35
CA ILE A 31 -2.52 -15.72 3.20
C ILE A 31 -1.23 -15.08 2.68
N ILE A 32 -1.33 -14.21 1.66
CA ILE A 32 -0.20 -13.45 1.13
C ILE A 32 0.38 -12.54 2.22
N ASN A 33 -0.46 -11.80 2.95
CA ASN A 33 -0.06 -10.92 4.04
C ASN A 33 0.73 -11.66 5.14
N ARG A 34 0.44 -12.95 5.36
CA ARG A 34 1.18 -13.77 6.31
C ARG A 34 2.52 -14.20 5.72
N ALA A 35 2.55 -14.59 4.45
CA ALA A 35 3.77 -14.98 3.74
C ALA A 35 4.79 -13.83 3.63
N LEU A 36 4.35 -12.56 3.63
CA LEU A 36 5.23 -11.39 3.69
C LEU A 36 6.20 -11.42 4.88
N LEU A 37 5.86 -12.09 5.99
CA LEU A 37 6.73 -12.20 7.16
C LEU A 37 7.92 -13.15 6.93
N SER A 38 7.94 -13.91 5.85
CA SER A 38 9.04 -14.82 5.48
C SER A 38 9.94 -14.28 4.38
N ILE A 39 9.66 -13.08 3.85
CA ILE A 39 10.38 -12.51 2.71
C ILE A 39 11.75 -12.00 3.14
N GLU A 40 12.80 -12.45 2.46
CA GLU A 40 14.17 -12.09 2.84
C GLU A 40 14.70 -10.89 2.07
N ASN A 41 14.28 -10.73 0.83
CA ASN A 41 14.75 -9.69 -0.09
C ASN A 41 13.65 -9.30 -1.10
N GLU A 42 13.93 -8.30 -1.95
CA GLU A 42 12.99 -7.81 -2.95
C GLU A 42 12.62 -8.86 -4.00
N GLN A 43 13.55 -9.72 -4.40
CA GLN A 43 13.28 -10.77 -5.38
C GLN A 43 12.27 -11.79 -4.84
N ASP A 44 12.37 -12.15 -3.56
CA ASP A 44 11.38 -13.02 -2.91
C ASP A 44 10.00 -12.38 -2.88
N LEU A 45 9.94 -11.06 -2.63
CA LEU A 45 8.69 -10.30 -2.66
C LEU A 45 8.06 -10.35 -4.06
N ASP A 46 8.85 -10.02 -5.10
CA ASP A 46 8.39 -10.06 -6.48
C ASP A 46 7.92 -11.47 -6.88
N ASN A 47 8.65 -12.50 -6.47
CA ASN A 47 8.30 -13.90 -6.70
C ASN A 47 6.97 -14.26 -6.02
N LEU A 48 6.81 -13.93 -4.73
CA LEU A 48 5.57 -14.17 -4.00
C LEU A 48 4.38 -13.54 -4.71
N LEU A 49 4.50 -12.28 -5.14
CA LEU A 49 3.39 -11.56 -5.76
C LEU A 49 3.06 -12.05 -7.17
N ARG A 50 4.03 -12.59 -7.90
CA ARG A 50 3.82 -13.13 -9.26
C ARG A 50 3.34 -14.57 -9.27
N LEU A 51 3.85 -15.41 -8.36
CA LEU A 51 3.54 -16.85 -8.33
C LEU A 51 2.18 -17.19 -7.74
N TYR A 52 1.63 -16.32 -6.90
CA TYR A 52 0.42 -16.61 -6.15
C TYR A 52 -0.73 -15.65 -6.51
N PRO A 53 -1.65 -16.06 -7.40
CA PRO A 53 -2.81 -15.27 -7.79
C PRO A 53 -3.69 -14.92 -6.60
N VAL A 54 -4.08 -13.65 -6.51
CA VAL A 54 -4.88 -13.14 -5.39
C VAL A 54 -6.34 -12.97 -5.78
N ALA A 55 -7.22 -13.28 -4.84
CA ALA A 55 -8.66 -13.13 -5.01
C ALA A 55 -9.13 -11.67 -4.90
N PHE A 56 -8.37 -10.83 -4.20
CA PHE A 56 -8.79 -9.47 -3.84
C PHE A 56 -7.60 -8.50 -3.77
N GLY A 57 -7.91 -7.21 -3.94
CA GLY A 57 -6.93 -6.14 -4.03
C GLY A 57 -6.29 -5.72 -2.71
N PHE A 58 -5.02 -5.35 -2.77
CA PHE A 58 -4.30 -4.73 -1.66
C PHE A 58 -3.05 -4.00 -2.14
N CYS A 59 -2.57 -3.09 -1.31
CA CYS A 59 -1.30 -2.40 -1.48
C CYS A 59 -0.34 -2.82 -0.36
N ILE A 60 0.95 -2.89 -0.68
CA ILE A 60 2.04 -3.07 0.28
C ILE A 60 2.88 -1.80 0.26
N ASN A 61 3.04 -1.15 1.41
CA ASN A 61 4.07 -0.13 1.65
C ASN A 61 5.15 -0.80 2.50
N GLY A 62 6.42 -0.74 2.13
CA GLY A 62 7.46 -1.38 2.94
C GLY A 62 8.88 -1.02 2.54
N SER A 63 9.85 -1.62 3.23
CA SER A 63 11.27 -1.47 2.91
C SER A 63 12.09 -2.60 3.53
N PHE A 64 13.26 -2.87 2.93
CA PHE A 64 14.28 -3.79 3.43
C PHE A 64 15.39 -3.00 4.12
N PHE A 65 15.20 -2.68 5.40
CA PHE A 65 16.07 -1.77 6.18
C PHE A 65 17.51 -2.26 6.39
N ARG A 66 17.84 -3.50 5.99
CA ARG A 66 19.19 -4.06 6.07
C ARG A 66 19.90 -4.18 4.73
N GLN A 67 19.21 -3.93 3.63
CA GLN A 67 19.70 -4.20 2.28
C GLN A 67 19.62 -2.96 1.40
N ASN A 68 18.53 -2.20 1.53
CA ASN A 68 18.17 -1.15 0.59
C ASN A 68 17.91 0.16 1.33
N ASN A 69 18.27 1.27 0.69
CA ASN A 69 18.03 2.62 1.22
C ASN A 69 16.80 3.29 0.58
N TYR A 70 15.81 2.51 0.13
CA TYR A 70 14.58 3.03 -0.48
C TYR A 70 13.33 2.34 0.07
N LEU A 71 12.18 2.99 -0.08
CA LEU A 71 10.89 2.39 0.23
C LEU A 71 10.25 1.83 -1.05
N LEU A 72 9.33 0.90 -0.84
CA LEU A 72 8.59 0.17 -1.84
C LEU A 72 7.10 0.38 -1.64
N ASN A 73 6.38 0.58 -2.73
CA ASN A 73 4.93 0.56 -2.76
C ASN A 73 4.47 -0.35 -3.91
N TYR A 74 3.75 -1.42 -3.58
CA TYR A 74 3.13 -2.31 -4.57
C TYR A 74 1.63 -2.14 -4.56
N GLU A 75 1.01 -1.99 -5.72
CA GLU A 75 -0.42 -2.24 -5.90
C GLU A 75 -0.59 -3.62 -6.52
N ILE A 76 -1.51 -4.42 -5.96
CA ILE A 76 -1.82 -5.76 -6.44
C ILE A 76 -3.33 -5.88 -6.61
N GLY A 77 -3.74 -6.50 -7.71
CA GLY A 77 -5.13 -6.88 -7.94
C GLY A 77 -5.28 -8.13 -8.80
N PRO A 78 -6.46 -8.76 -8.75
CA PRO A 78 -6.76 -9.92 -9.60
C PRO A 78 -6.73 -9.53 -11.08
N ASN A 79 -6.03 -10.30 -11.90
CA ASN A 79 -6.19 -10.22 -13.36
C ASN A 79 -7.40 -11.06 -13.79
N PHE A 80 -8.53 -10.42 -14.14
CA PHE A 80 -9.74 -11.14 -14.58
C PHE A 80 -9.65 -11.73 -15.99
N ASN A 81 -8.63 -11.35 -16.77
CA ASN A 81 -8.38 -11.87 -18.11
C ASN A 81 -7.48 -13.12 -18.08
N LYS A 82 -6.80 -13.39 -16.96
CA LYS A 82 -5.86 -14.51 -16.82
C LYS A 82 -5.89 -15.09 -15.40
N ASP A 83 -6.24 -16.36 -15.30
CA ASP A 83 -6.48 -16.99 -13.99
C ASP A 83 -5.25 -17.15 -13.09
N ASN A 84 -4.08 -17.25 -13.70
CA ASN A 84 -2.83 -17.50 -12.99
C ASN A 84 -1.94 -16.26 -12.84
N GLU A 85 -2.49 -15.06 -13.07
CA GLU A 85 -1.73 -13.81 -12.99
C GLU A 85 -2.41 -12.77 -12.09
N ASN A 86 -1.59 -11.89 -11.55
CA ASN A 86 -2.01 -10.67 -10.88
C ASN A 86 -1.68 -9.46 -11.77
N TYR A 87 -2.49 -8.41 -11.67
CA TYR A 87 -2.00 -7.08 -12.01
C TYR A 87 -1.12 -6.60 -10.86
N ILE A 88 0.10 -6.16 -11.18
CA ILE A 88 1.10 -5.71 -10.21
C ILE A 88 1.68 -4.39 -10.70
N SER A 89 1.69 -3.38 -9.85
CA SER A 89 2.40 -2.13 -10.09
C SER A 89 3.37 -1.85 -8.96
N LYS A 90 4.66 -1.78 -9.29
CA LYS A 90 5.76 -1.52 -8.36
C LYS A 90 6.16 -0.04 -8.42
N CYS A 91 6.30 0.58 -7.26
CA CYS A 91 6.74 1.95 -7.10
C CYS A 91 7.85 2.01 -6.06
N PHE A 92 8.90 2.76 -6.36
CA PHE A 92 10.00 3.03 -5.47
C PHE A 92 9.91 4.47 -4.95
N VAL A 93 10.10 4.63 -3.65
CA VAL A 93 10.22 5.94 -3.02
C VAL A 93 11.68 6.13 -2.64
N ILE A 94 12.33 7.07 -3.29
CA ILE A 94 13.76 7.34 -3.17
C ILE A 94 13.98 8.79 -2.75
N ASN A 95 15.12 9.11 -2.16
CA ASN A 95 15.49 10.50 -1.93
C ASN A 95 16.09 11.14 -3.19
N ASP A 96 16.23 12.47 -3.17
CA ASP A 96 16.81 13.22 -4.30
C ASP A 96 18.23 12.76 -4.67
N ASP A 97 19.04 12.40 -3.68
CA ASP A 97 20.42 11.92 -3.88
C ASP A 97 20.48 10.58 -4.65
N GLN A 98 19.46 9.75 -4.53
CA GLN A 98 19.36 8.45 -5.20
C GLN A 98 18.88 8.56 -6.65
N LYS A 99 18.31 9.69 -7.05
CA LYS A 99 17.70 9.89 -8.37
C LYS A 99 18.69 9.69 -9.52
N GLN A 100 19.97 10.05 -9.33
CA GLN A 100 20.99 9.97 -10.38
C GLN A 100 21.54 8.55 -10.60
N ASN A 101 21.39 7.66 -9.61
CA ASN A 101 22.03 6.34 -9.62
C ASN A 101 21.11 5.19 -10.04
N ARG A 102 19.81 5.45 -10.22
CA ARG A 102 18.87 4.43 -10.70
C ARG A 102 18.82 4.42 -12.22
N LYS A 103 19.24 3.29 -12.81
CA LYS A 103 18.75 2.89 -14.13
C LYS A 103 17.24 2.78 -14.05
N GLN A 104 16.57 3.14 -15.13
CA GLN A 104 15.11 3.13 -15.25
C GLN A 104 14.63 1.66 -15.30
N ASP A 105 14.71 0.96 -14.17
CA ASP A 105 14.18 -0.40 -14.01
C ASP A 105 12.66 -0.37 -13.97
N GLU A 106 12.06 -1.54 -14.26
CA GLU A 106 10.61 -1.78 -14.28
C GLU A 106 9.93 -1.26 -13.00
N GLY A 107 9.27 -0.11 -13.09
CA GLY A 107 8.49 0.45 -12.00
C GLY A 107 8.39 1.98 -12.04
N TYR A 108 7.53 2.50 -11.19
CA TYR A 108 7.36 3.94 -10.97
C TYR A 108 8.37 4.42 -9.93
N THR A 109 8.81 5.67 -10.04
CA THR A 109 9.69 6.29 -9.03
C THR A 109 9.07 7.58 -8.53
N VAL A 110 8.98 7.72 -7.21
CA VAL A 110 8.51 8.92 -6.51
C VAL A 110 9.64 9.41 -5.59
N LEU A 111 9.72 10.73 -5.43
CA LEU A 111 10.75 11.36 -4.62
C LEU A 111 10.25 11.64 -3.20
N ASN A 112 11.09 11.34 -2.24
CA ASN A 112 11.04 11.66 -0.81
C ASN A 112 9.93 10.98 0.00
N TYR A 113 8.68 10.98 -0.46
CA TYR A 113 7.56 10.42 0.30
C TYR A 113 6.44 9.90 -0.60
N LEU A 114 5.62 9.00 -0.05
CA LEU A 114 4.41 8.52 -0.69
C LEU A 114 3.38 8.18 0.39
N VAL A 115 2.13 8.61 0.19
CA VAL A 115 1.00 8.26 1.04
C VAL A 115 -0.03 7.55 0.19
N HIS A 116 -0.32 6.31 0.51
CA HIS A 116 -1.27 5.48 -0.24
C HIS A 116 -2.57 5.30 0.52
N TYR A 117 -3.69 5.43 -0.19
CA TYR A 117 -5.03 5.28 0.39
C TYR A 117 -5.76 4.06 -0.18
N ASN A 118 -7.03 3.89 0.17
CA ASN A 118 -7.79 2.69 -0.20
C ASN A 118 -8.34 2.74 -1.64
N HIS A 119 -7.50 3.12 -2.61
CA HIS A 119 -7.83 3.15 -4.02
C HIS A 119 -6.63 2.77 -4.89
N TYR A 120 -6.90 2.24 -6.09
CA TYR A 120 -5.85 2.02 -7.08
C TYR A 120 -5.47 3.35 -7.69
N GLU A 121 -4.19 3.70 -7.65
CA GLU A 121 -3.63 4.89 -8.30
C GLU A 121 -2.99 4.52 -9.63
N ARG A 122 -2.28 3.38 -9.68
CA ARG A 122 -1.47 2.97 -10.84
C ARG A 122 -2.06 1.80 -11.61
N LEU A 123 -2.99 1.05 -11.01
CA LEU A 123 -3.75 -0.01 -11.67
C LEU A 123 -5.20 0.40 -12.00
N ASN A 124 -5.55 1.68 -11.87
CA ASN A 124 -6.90 2.19 -12.10
C ASN A 124 -7.43 1.96 -13.54
N GLU A 125 -6.55 1.96 -14.54
CA GLU A 125 -6.92 1.73 -15.94
C GLU A 125 -7.19 0.25 -16.26
N VAL A 126 -6.57 -0.67 -15.54
CA VAL A 126 -6.73 -2.12 -15.76
C VAL A 126 -7.71 -2.76 -14.79
N ILE A 127 -7.95 -2.12 -13.64
CA ILE A 127 -8.97 -2.48 -12.65
C ILE A 127 -10.04 -1.39 -12.66
N ILE A 128 -10.75 -1.33 -13.80
CA ILE A 128 -11.68 -0.24 -14.14
C ILE A 128 -12.88 -0.19 -13.19
N GLU A 129 -13.33 -1.35 -12.72
CA GLU A 129 -14.46 -1.44 -11.81
C GLU A 129 -13.97 -1.51 -10.36
N GLN A 130 -13.61 -0.37 -9.78
CA GLN A 130 -13.35 -0.23 -8.35
C GLN A 130 -14.61 0.25 -7.61
N LYS A 131 -14.85 -0.27 -6.40
CA LYS A 131 -15.89 0.28 -5.52
C LYS A 131 -15.56 1.75 -5.19
N PRO A 132 -16.45 2.71 -5.47
CA PRO A 132 -16.20 4.11 -5.14
C PRO A 132 -16.16 4.27 -3.62
N LEU A 133 -15.04 4.76 -3.11
CA LEU A 133 -14.86 5.07 -1.70
C LEU A 133 -14.66 6.58 -1.53
N GLY A 134 -15.76 7.30 -1.28
CA GLY A 134 -15.71 8.75 -1.03
C GLY A 134 -14.73 9.13 0.09
N SER A 135 -14.68 8.31 1.14
CA SER A 135 -13.74 8.46 2.26
C SER A 135 -12.26 8.40 1.88
N THR A 136 -11.91 7.75 0.77
CA THR A 136 -10.53 7.70 0.28
C THR A 136 -10.12 9.05 -0.30
N HIS A 137 -10.99 9.65 -1.14
CA HIS A 137 -10.72 10.95 -1.75
C HIS A 137 -10.62 12.05 -0.70
N THR A 138 -11.50 12.03 0.31
CA THR A 138 -11.46 12.99 1.41
C THR A 138 -10.15 12.91 2.20
N ARG A 139 -9.70 11.71 2.57
CA ARG A 139 -8.43 11.51 3.27
C ARG A 139 -7.23 11.84 2.41
N SER A 140 -7.27 11.49 1.13
CA SER A 140 -6.23 11.84 0.17
C SER A 140 -6.05 13.35 0.06
N LYS A 141 -7.16 14.08 -0.06
CA LYS A 141 -7.14 15.54 -0.09
C LYS A 141 -6.57 16.11 1.22
N ARG A 142 -7.01 15.60 2.37
CA ARG A 142 -6.48 16.04 3.68
C ARG A 142 -4.99 15.76 3.83
N GLY A 143 -4.51 14.60 3.39
CA GLY A 143 -3.08 14.30 3.39
C GLY A 143 -2.26 15.23 2.50
N GLN A 144 -2.83 15.68 1.37
CA GLN A 144 -2.18 16.69 0.52
C GLN A 144 -2.14 18.06 1.21
N GLU A 145 -3.20 18.45 1.95
CA GLU A 145 -3.25 19.69 2.73
C GLU A 145 -2.22 19.71 3.87
N LEU A 146 -1.94 18.55 4.49
CA LEU A 146 -0.90 18.39 5.52
C LEU A 146 0.53 18.47 4.97
N GLY A 147 0.69 18.34 3.65
CA GLY A 147 1.96 18.50 2.97
C GLY A 147 2.88 17.28 3.03
N GLN A 148 4.15 17.51 2.72
CA GLN A 148 5.16 16.47 2.62
C GLN A 148 5.55 15.94 4.00
N ILE A 149 5.73 14.62 4.08
CA ILE A 149 6.34 13.96 5.25
C ILE A 149 7.85 14.01 5.11
N SER A 150 8.51 14.79 5.96
CA SER A 150 9.98 14.92 5.99
C SER A 150 10.58 14.60 7.35
N THR A 151 9.75 14.63 8.40
CA THR A 151 10.13 14.38 9.78
C THR A 151 9.23 13.35 10.44
N ILE A 152 9.68 12.81 11.58
CA ILE A 152 8.83 11.97 12.45
C ILE A 152 7.60 12.76 12.91
N SER A 153 7.74 14.06 13.18
CA SER A 153 6.60 14.89 13.59
C SER A 153 5.56 15.00 12.48
N ASP A 154 5.97 15.13 11.21
CA ASP A 154 5.04 15.15 10.07
C ASP A 154 4.28 13.82 9.96
N ALA A 155 4.99 12.70 10.16
CA ALA A 155 4.37 11.38 10.16
C ALA A 155 3.36 11.23 11.30
N LEU A 156 3.70 11.67 12.51
CA LEU A 156 2.79 11.63 13.67
C LEU A 156 1.58 12.55 13.47
N ASN A 157 1.78 13.74 12.89
CA ASN A 157 0.70 14.68 12.57
C ASN A 157 -0.27 14.05 11.57
N LEU A 158 0.24 13.44 10.49
CA LEU A 158 -0.60 12.75 9.51
C LEU A 158 -1.35 11.57 10.14
N LEU A 159 -0.64 10.71 10.87
CA LEU A 159 -1.21 9.48 11.42
C LEU A 159 -2.16 9.73 12.59
N GLY A 160 -2.05 10.88 13.26
CA GLY A 160 -2.92 11.33 14.34
C GLY A 160 -4.01 12.32 13.91
N ASP A 161 -4.11 12.65 12.62
CA ASP A 161 -5.02 13.68 12.12
C ASP A 161 -6.49 13.27 12.27
N THR A 162 -7.20 13.94 13.20
CA THR A 162 -8.64 13.75 13.45
C THR A 162 -9.51 14.77 12.74
N GLU A 163 -8.94 15.66 11.92
CA GLU A 163 -9.72 16.61 11.16
C GLU A 163 -10.60 15.90 10.12
N ASN A 164 -11.74 16.53 9.81
CA ASN A 164 -12.84 15.96 9.04
C ASN A 164 -13.58 14.85 9.80
N GLU A 165 -14.52 15.26 10.66
CA GLU A 165 -15.41 14.34 11.38
C GLU A 165 -16.04 13.33 10.44
N ALA A 166 -16.31 13.65 9.16
CA ALA A 166 -16.89 12.71 8.21
C ALA A 166 -15.98 11.50 7.89
N TYR A 167 -14.69 11.75 7.65
CA TYR A 167 -13.74 10.76 7.11
C TYR A 167 -12.29 11.05 7.54
N ALA A 168 -12.03 11.29 8.82
CA ALA A 168 -10.69 11.54 9.34
C ALA A 168 -9.68 10.44 8.98
N ILE A 169 -8.40 10.82 8.91
CA ILE A 169 -7.28 9.89 8.72
C ILE A 169 -7.15 9.00 9.96
N PHE A 170 -7.05 9.61 11.14
CA PHE A 170 -7.20 8.93 12.42
C PHE A 170 -8.67 8.91 12.84
N ARG A 171 -9.30 7.74 12.77
CA ARG A 171 -10.73 7.59 13.03
C ARG A 171 -10.96 7.28 14.50
N THR A 172 -11.61 8.19 15.21
CA THR A 172 -12.08 7.99 16.57
C THR A 172 -13.40 7.20 16.58
N VAL A 173 -13.73 6.61 17.73
CA VAL A 173 -15.00 5.88 17.91
C VAL A 173 -16.13 6.90 18.05
N GLU A 174 -17.03 6.96 17.06
CA GLU A 174 -18.22 7.81 17.10
C GLU A 174 -19.49 6.97 17.24
N LYS A 175 -20.50 7.52 17.93
CA LYS A 175 -21.74 6.81 18.34
C LYS A 175 -22.58 6.24 17.18
N ASN A 176 -22.33 6.67 15.94
CA ASN A 176 -23.04 6.27 14.72
C ASN A 176 -22.12 5.70 13.63
N ARG A 177 -20.91 5.25 13.99
CA ARG A 177 -19.93 4.73 13.02
C ARG A 177 -19.37 3.39 13.40
N ASN A 178 -19.31 2.51 12.40
CA ASN A 178 -18.76 1.17 12.52
C ASN A 178 -17.26 1.10 12.15
N THR A 179 -16.55 2.22 12.15
CA THR A 179 -15.13 2.27 11.74
C THR A 179 -14.31 3.15 12.67
N CYS A 180 -13.17 2.65 13.14
CA CYS A 180 -12.17 3.40 13.90
C CYS A 180 -10.75 2.97 13.46
N THR A 181 -9.74 3.77 13.80
CA THR A 181 -8.34 3.38 13.69
C THR A 181 -8.00 2.51 14.89
N LEU A 182 -7.79 1.22 14.64
CA LEU A 182 -7.51 0.24 15.69
C LEU A 182 -6.05 0.29 16.18
N CYS A 183 -5.13 0.66 15.28
CA CYS A 183 -3.70 0.68 15.55
C CYS A 183 -2.97 1.55 14.51
N THR A 184 -1.88 2.17 14.94
CA THR A 184 -0.90 2.89 14.14
C THR A 184 0.48 2.28 14.45
N ALA A 185 1.31 2.05 13.44
CA ALA A 185 2.61 1.42 13.54
C ALA A 185 3.61 2.07 12.58
#